data_AF-A0A6C0CJX8-F1
#
_entry.id   AF-A0A6C0CJX8-F1
#
_cell.length_a   1.000
_cell.length_b   1.000
_cell.length_c   1.000
_cell.angle_alpha   90.00
_cell.angle_beta   90.00
_cell.angle_gamma   90.00
#
_symmetry.space_group_name_H-M   'P 1'
#
loop_
_entity.id
_entity.type
_entity.pdbx_description
1 polymer ?
#
loop_
_entity_poly.entity_id
_entity_poly.type
_entity_poly.pdbx_seq_one_letter_code
_entity_poly.pdbx_strand_id
1 'polypeptide(L)'
;MASQQNYGELYPTKGDDINRYYIDSAIPGAPKHTGLVPNLADEETKATQAFRLFSTHYEDPKLAYGSSFQQQATIRIHTSTPVNQAFFSEANIKYLQDETRYRVWLKSDKKHTIDNQRLDDLKTIMRSYYLQYAANVPGQEKKELDELNERVLAFCVDDILGAINMYIYSRNQTLEYPEQISRPVNPHIRGTKGAEFKAFF
;
A
#
# COMPACT_ATOMS: atom_id res chain seq x y z
N MET A 1 -53.88 -23.07 33.77
CA MET A 1 -53.77 -24.00 32.63
C MET A 1 -52.64 -23.51 31.74
N ALA A 2 -51.60 -24.32 31.57
CA ALA A 2 -50.35 -23.92 30.95
C ALA A 2 -50.51 -23.68 29.44
N SER A 3 -50.13 -22.50 28.96
CA SER A 3 -50.04 -22.20 27.53
C SER A 3 -48.77 -22.86 26.97
N GLN A 4 -48.93 -23.90 26.16
CA GLN A 4 -47.85 -24.44 25.34
C GLN A 4 -47.32 -23.33 24.42
N GLN A 5 -46.06 -22.95 24.62
CA GLN A 5 -45.36 -22.06 23.68
C GLN A 5 -44.86 -22.91 22.52
N ASN A 6 -45.63 -22.93 21.42
CA ASN A 6 -45.21 -23.49 20.15
C ASN A 6 -44.22 -22.53 19.49
N TYR A 7 -42.93 -22.74 19.74
CA TYR A 7 -41.86 -22.07 19.03
C TYR A 7 -41.63 -22.77 17.69
N GLY A 8 -42.31 -22.35 16.62
CA GLY A 8 -41.95 -22.80 15.26
C GLY A 8 -43.00 -22.72 14.16
N GLU A 9 -44.28 -22.53 14.46
CA GLU A 9 -45.32 -22.48 13.41
C GLU A 9 -45.68 -21.03 13.06
N LEU A 10 -45.52 -20.68 11.78
CA LEU A 10 -45.71 -19.33 11.23
C LEU A 10 -47.17 -19.03 10.79
N TYR A 11 -48.11 -19.96 10.98
CA TYR A 11 -49.47 -19.85 10.44
C TYR A 11 -50.56 -20.09 11.50
N PRO A 12 -51.67 -19.34 11.46
CA PRO A 12 -52.74 -19.44 12.46
C PRO A 12 -53.56 -20.73 12.32
N THR A 13 -53.99 -21.29 13.46
CA THR A 13 -54.91 -22.43 13.51
C THR A 13 -56.38 -21.98 13.65
N LYS A 14 -57.34 -22.91 13.50
CA LYS A 14 -58.80 -22.64 13.38
C LYS A 14 -59.48 -21.99 14.61
N GLY A 15 -58.73 -21.57 15.62
CA GLY A 15 -59.25 -20.85 16.80
C GLY A 15 -58.45 -19.62 17.20
N ASP A 16 -57.41 -19.27 16.43
CA ASP A 16 -56.53 -18.15 16.75
C ASP A 16 -57.05 -16.83 16.15
N ASP A 17 -56.91 -15.74 16.90
CA ASP A 17 -57.28 -14.41 16.42
C ASP A 17 -56.31 -13.94 15.33
N ILE A 18 -56.79 -13.91 14.09
CA ILE A 18 -56.01 -13.59 12.88
C ILE A 18 -55.29 -12.24 12.97
N ASN A 19 -55.82 -11.30 13.76
CA ASN A 19 -55.25 -9.97 13.95
C ASN A 19 -53.85 -10.02 14.59
N ARG A 20 -53.58 -11.03 15.43
CA ARG A 20 -52.30 -11.20 16.11
C ARG A 20 -51.14 -11.54 15.18
N TYR A 21 -51.44 -12.12 14.01
CA TYR A 21 -50.42 -12.52 13.03
C TYR A 21 -50.22 -11.48 11.92
N TYR A 22 -51.27 -10.74 11.56
CA TYR A 22 -51.24 -9.80 10.43
C TYR A 22 -51.12 -8.33 10.84
N ILE A 23 -51.52 -7.96 12.05
CA ILE A 23 -51.56 -6.56 12.52
C ILE A 23 -50.53 -6.30 13.61
N ASP A 24 -50.44 -7.20 14.59
CA ASP A 24 -49.35 -7.15 15.57
C ASP A 24 -48.11 -7.78 14.93
N SER A 25 -47.02 -7.02 14.88
CA SER A 25 -45.75 -7.49 14.35
C SER A 25 -45.37 -8.81 15.03
N ALA A 26 -45.07 -9.85 14.26
CA ALA A 26 -44.68 -11.18 14.75
C ALA A 26 -43.43 -11.20 15.67
N ILE A 27 -42.79 -10.05 15.86
CA ILE A 27 -41.69 -9.80 16.79
C ILE A 27 -42.22 -8.96 17.97
N PRO A 28 -42.18 -9.45 19.22
CA PRO A 28 -42.55 -8.66 20.38
C PRO A 28 -41.69 -7.39 20.46
N GLY A 29 -42.32 -6.21 20.39
CA GLY A 29 -41.63 -4.92 20.44
C GLY A 29 -41.15 -4.37 19.11
N ALA A 30 -41.64 -4.87 17.96
CA ALA A 30 -41.33 -4.22 16.70
C ALA A 30 -41.99 -2.82 16.62
N PRO A 31 -41.27 -1.81 16.11
CA PRO A 31 -41.81 -0.46 16.01
C PRO A 31 -43.06 -0.46 15.12
N LYS A 32 -44.13 0.17 15.61
CA LYS A 32 -45.36 0.36 14.82
C LYS A 32 -45.04 1.30 13.67
N HIS A 33 -44.89 0.75 12.47
CA HIS A 33 -44.58 1.55 11.29
C HIS A 33 -45.80 2.38 10.89
N THR A 34 -45.84 3.64 11.32
CA THR A 34 -46.94 4.59 11.04
C THR A 34 -46.93 5.11 9.59
N GLY A 35 -46.05 4.59 8.73
CA GLY A 35 -45.89 5.03 7.34
C GLY A 35 -45.09 6.32 7.18
N LEU A 36 -44.76 6.99 8.28
CA LEU A 36 -43.87 8.14 8.32
C LEU A 36 -42.41 7.67 8.37
N VAL A 37 -41.50 8.42 7.73
CA VAL A 37 -40.06 8.17 7.83
C VAL A 37 -39.65 8.35 9.30
N PRO A 38 -39.14 7.30 9.96
CA PRO A 38 -38.86 7.41 11.39
C PRO A 38 -37.64 8.30 11.61
N ASN A 39 -37.68 9.06 12.70
CA ASN A 39 -36.63 9.98 13.09
C ASN A 39 -35.33 9.19 13.37
N LEU A 40 -34.24 9.59 12.71
CA LEU A 40 -32.94 8.91 12.78
C LEU A 40 -32.27 9.03 14.16
N ALA A 41 -32.68 10.02 14.96
CA ALA A 41 -32.16 10.26 16.30
C ALA A 41 -32.85 9.44 17.40
N ASP A 42 -34.05 8.91 17.14
CA ASP A 42 -34.82 8.14 18.13
C ASP A 42 -34.26 6.73 18.35
N GLU A 43 -34.24 6.28 19.61
CA GLU A 43 -33.62 5.02 20.00
C GLU A 43 -34.37 3.79 19.47
N GLU A 44 -35.70 3.85 19.35
CA GLU A 44 -36.52 2.77 18.77
C GLU A 44 -36.20 2.51 17.29
N THR A 45 -35.79 3.55 16.55
CA THR A 45 -35.49 3.48 15.11
C THR A 45 -34.13 2.85 14.81
N LYS A 46 -33.22 2.83 15.79
CA LYS A 46 -31.86 2.26 15.61
C LYS A 46 -31.90 0.76 15.34
N ALA A 47 -32.84 0.05 15.97
CA ALA A 47 -33.01 -1.39 15.80
C ALA A 47 -33.65 -1.77 14.45
N THR A 48 -34.42 -0.86 13.84
CA THR A 48 -35.18 -1.08 12.60
C THR A 48 -34.41 -0.72 11.33
N GLN A 49 -33.16 -0.30 11.45
CA GLN A 49 -32.34 -0.08 10.27
C GLN A 49 -32.16 -1.42 9.57
N ALA A 50 -32.92 -1.60 8.49
CA ALA A 50 -32.77 -2.69 7.53
C ALA A 50 -31.27 -2.93 7.38
N PHE A 51 -30.86 -4.18 7.63
CA PHE A 51 -29.49 -4.68 7.56
C PHE A 51 -28.63 -3.71 6.74
N ARG A 52 -27.94 -2.79 7.42
CA ARG A 52 -27.10 -1.83 6.71
C ARG A 52 -25.97 -2.67 6.16
N LEU A 53 -26.14 -3.13 4.92
CA LEU A 53 -25.26 -4.08 4.23
C LEU A 53 -23.79 -3.61 4.26
N PHE A 54 -23.59 -2.31 4.50
CA PHE A 54 -22.29 -1.65 4.61
C PHE A 54 -22.12 -0.76 5.86
N SER A 55 -22.94 -0.83 6.91
CA SER A 55 -22.51 -0.25 8.19
C SER A 55 -21.65 -1.25 8.94
N THR A 56 -20.41 -1.32 8.50
CA THR A 56 -19.36 -1.55 9.46
C THR A 56 -19.37 -0.34 10.38
N HIS A 57 -19.69 -0.55 11.65
CA HIS A 57 -19.36 0.43 12.68
C HIS A 57 -17.83 0.49 12.74
N TYR A 58 -17.25 1.38 11.96
CA TYR A 58 -15.95 1.92 12.26
C TYR A 58 -16.19 3.40 12.40
N GLU A 59 -16.38 3.86 13.64
CA GLU A 59 -16.09 5.25 13.95
C GLU A 59 -14.76 5.56 13.26
N ASP A 60 -14.75 6.49 12.30
CA ASP A 60 -13.50 6.88 11.65
C ASP A 60 -12.48 7.10 12.77
N PRO A 61 -11.40 6.31 12.90
CA PRO A 61 -10.37 6.65 13.84
C PRO A 61 -9.72 7.90 13.26
N LYS A 62 -10.25 9.06 13.66
CA LYS A 62 -9.65 10.35 13.40
C LYS A 62 -8.41 10.35 14.28
N LEU A 63 -7.27 10.05 13.67
CA LEU A 63 -6.00 10.31 14.32
C LEU A 63 -6.00 11.76 14.78
N ALA A 64 -5.50 11.98 15.98
CA ALA A 64 -5.21 13.33 16.43
C ALA A 64 -4.28 14.02 15.43
N TYR A 65 -4.48 15.33 15.26
CA TYR A 65 -3.55 16.16 14.52
C TYR A 65 -2.14 16.00 15.12
N GLY A 66 -1.14 15.71 14.29
CA GLY A 66 0.23 15.45 14.74
C GLY A 66 0.50 14.00 15.21
N SER A 67 -0.37 13.05 14.90
CA SER A 67 -0.10 11.62 15.13
C SER A 67 1.22 11.16 14.52
N SER A 68 1.86 10.16 15.13
CA SER A 68 3.14 9.64 14.64
C SER A 68 2.96 8.83 13.36
N PHE A 69 4.03 8.71 12.56
CA PHE A 69 4.00 7.91 11.35
C PHE A 69 3.65 6.44 11.63
N GLN A 70 4.12 5.88 12.76
CA GLN A 70 3.79 4.52 13.20
C GLN A 70 2.28 4.28 13.27
N GLN A 71 1.53 5.27 13.76
CA GLN A 71 0.07 5.19 13.91
C GLN A 71 -0.64 5.43 12.56
N GLN A 72 -0.07 6.27 11.69
CA GLN A 72 -0.63 6.59 10.38
C GLN A 72 -0.40 5.49 9.33
N ALA A 73 0.68 4.73 9.44
CA ALA A 73 1.13 3.80 8.41
C ALA A 73 0.15 2.63 8.19
N THR A 74 -0.55 2.18 9.24
CA THR A 74 -1.47 1.02 9.18
C THR A 74 -2.94 1.38 9.28
N ILE A 75 -3.25 2.67 9.48
CA ILE A 75 -4.61 3.08 9.78
C ILE A 75 -5.60 2.67 8.68
N ARG A 76 -6.82 2.32 9.11
CA ARG A 76 -7.98 1.88 8.31
C ARG A 76 -7.82 0.51 7.63
N ILE A 77 -6.62 -0.07 7.62
CA ILE A 77 -6.35 -1.34 6.94
C ILE A 77 -6.00 -2.43 7.96
N HIS A 78 -5.04 -2.17 8.85
CA HIS A 78 -4.57 -3.14 9.83
C HIS A 78 -4.71 -2.61 11.27
N THR A 79 -4.83 -3.53 12.22
CA THR A 79 -4.73 -3.25 13.64
C THR A 79 -3.28 -3.09 14.07
N SER A 80 -3.05 -2.51 15.25
CA SER A 80 -1.71 -2.40 15.84
C SER A 80 -1.15 -3.78 16.17
N THR A 81 0.04 -4.11 15.69
CA THR A 81 0.76 -5.36 15.94
C THR A 81 2.19 -5.04 16.39
N PRO A 82 2.85 -5.92 17.15
CA PRO A 82 4.24 -5.67 17.56
C PRO A 82 5.18 -5.42 16.37
N VAL A 83 4.96 -6.16 15.27
CA VAL A 83 5.73 -6.02 14.02
C VAL A 83 5.55 -4.64 13.41
N ASN A 84 4.31 -4.14 13.28
CA ASN A 84 4.11 -2.83 12.66
C ASN A 84 4.64 -1.67 13.50
N GLN A 85 4.50 -1.74 14.83
CA GLN A 85 5.04 -0.73 15.72
C GLN A 85 6.56 -0.67 15.64
N ALA A 86 7.22 -1.83 15.58
CA ALA A 86 8.67 -1.92 15.43
C ALA A 86 9.12 -1.46 14.03
N PHE A 87 8.48 -1.96 12.97
CA PHE A 87 8.85 -1.70 11.59
C PHE A 87 8.71 -0.22 11.21
N PHE A 88 7.62 0.44 11.60
CA PHE A 88 7.41 1.86 11.30
C PHE A 88 8.05 2.83 12.31
N SER A 89 8.82 2.32 13.28
CA SER A 89 9.47 3.16 14.29
C SER A 89 10.51 4.10 13.71
N GLU A 90 10.69 5.26 14.35
CA GLU A 90 11.73 6.22 13.97
C GLU A 90 13.14 5.60 14.05
N ALA A 91 13.36 4.72 15.02
CA ALA A 91 14.59 3.98 15.17
C ALA A 91 14.85 3.06 13.95
N ASN A 92 13.83 2.32 13.49
CA ASN A 92 13.96 1.46 12.32
C ASN A 92 14.12 2.28 11.03
N ILE A 93 13.43 3.41 10.89
CA ILE A 93 13.60 4.34 9.76
C ILE A 93 15.05 4.83 9.70
N LYS A 94 15.63 5.24 10.83
CA LYS A 94 17.03 5.67 10.91
C LYS A 94 17.98 4.53 10.53
N TYR A 95 17.74 3.33 11.07
CA TYR A 95 18.51 2.13 10.73
C TYR A 95 18.49 1.87 9.21
N LEU A 96 17.31 1.89 8.57
CA LEU A 96 17.18 1.68 7.13
C LEU A 96 17.92 2.73 6.30
N GLN A 97 17.93 4.00 6.73
CA GLN A 97 18.69 5.06 6.08
C GLN A 97 20.20 4.83 6.17
N ASP A 98 20.71 4.57 7.37
CA ASP A 98 22.14 4.34 7.60
C ASP A 98 22.62 3.09 6.86
N GLU A 99 21.84 2.01 6.89
CA GLU A 99 22.14 0.75 6.22
C GLU A 99 22.07 0.89 4.69
N THR A 100 21.11 1.66 4.16
CA THR A 100 21.03 1.95 2.71
C THR A 100 22.28 2.69 2.24
N ARG A 101 22.72 3.71 3.00
CA ARG A 101 23.95 4.46 2.68
C ARG A 101 25.18 3.55 2.69
N TYR A 102 25.28 2.69 3.70
CA TYR A 102 26.37 1.71 3.80
C TYR A 102 26.37 0.71 2.63
N ARG A 103 25.21 0.14 2.29
CA ARG A 103 25.09 -0.83 1.19
C ARG A 103 25.35 -0.21 -0.18
N VAL A 104 24.92 1.02 -0.43
CA VAL A 104 25.23 1.75 -1.67
C VAL A 104 26.73 2.01 -1.77
N TRP A 105 27.37 2.43 -0.68
CA TRP A 105 28.82 2.59 -0.64
C TRP A 105 29.54 1.26 -0.91
N LEU A 106 29.10 0.17 -0.29
CA LEU A 106 29.70 -1.15 -0.48
C LEU A 106 29.53 -1.68 -1.91
N LYS A 107 28.30 -1.63 -2.46
CA LYS A 107 27.98 -2.12 -3.82
C LYS A 107 28.60 -1.26 -4.93
N SER A 108 28.95 -0.01 -4.65
CA SER A 108 29.66 0.87 -5.59
C SER A 108 31.18 0.73 -5.53
N ASP A 109 31.71 -0.38 -5.02
CA ASP A 109 33.14 -0.58 -4.76
C ASP A 109 33.76 0.54 -3.91
N LYS A 110 32.99 1.08 -2.95
CA LYS A 110 33.42 2.18 -2.08
C LYS A 110 33.62 3.52 -2.79
N LYS A 111 33.06 3.69 -4.00
CA LYS A 111 33.23 4.90 -4.83
C LYS A 111 32.21 6.00 -4.50
N HIS A 112 30.95 5.62 -4.22
CA HIS A 112 29.86 6.58 -4.08
C HIS A 112 29.39 6.65 -2.63
N THR A 113 29.43 7.87 -2.07
CA THR A 113 28.83 8.16 -0.76
C THR A 113 27.62 9.05 -0.99
N ILE A 114 26.48 8.63 -0.46
CA ILE A 114 25.21 9.35 -0.58
C ILE A 114 24.75 9.90 0.77
N ASP A 115 23.90 10.92 0.71
CA ASP A 115 23.19 11.46 1.86
C ASP A 115 21.92 10.65 2.17
N ASN A 116 21.23 11.01 3.24
CA ASN A 116 19.93 10.46 3.59
C ASN A 116 18.90 10.72 2.50
N GLN A 117 18.04 9.73 2.27
CA GLN A 117 16.96 9.82 1.30
C GLN A 117 15.75 10.54 1.89
N ARG A 118 14.86 11.08 1.03
CA ARG A 118 13.65 11.77 1.49
C ARG A 118 12.79 10.84 2.35
N LEU A 119 12.49 11.27 3.58
CA LEU A 119 11.79 10.44 4.56
C LEU A 119 10.41 9.97 4.05
N ASP A 120 9.69 10.82 3.34
CA ASP A 120 8.34 10.48 2.85
C ASP A 120 8.36 9.38 1.78
N ASP A 121 9.42 9.33 0.96
CA ASP A 121 9.58 8.26 -0.04
C ASP A 121 9.88 6.94 0.65
N LEU A 122 10.83 6.95 1.58
CA LEU A 122 11.16 5.76 2.37
C LEU A 122 9.93 5.24 3.13
N LYS A 123 9.15 6.13 3.76
CA LYS A 123 7.89 5.80 4.44
C LYS A 123 6.87 5.17 3.48
N THR A 124 6.78 5.69 2.25
CA THR A 124 5.89 5.16 1.22
C THR A 124 6.30 3.74 0.81
N ILE A 125 7.59 3.52 0.58
CA ILE A 125 8.16 2.21 0.24
C ILE A 125 7.96 1.22 1.40
N MET A 126 8.29 1.63 2.63
CA MET A 126 8.05 0.79 3.81
C MET A 126 6.58 0.38 3.92
N ARG A 127 5.65 1.34 3.75
CA ARG A 127 4.22 1.06 3.79
C ARG A 127 3.81 0.07 2.69
N SER A 128 4.31 0.24 1.46
CA SER A 128 3.96 -0.68 0.37
C SER A 128 4.44 -2.10 0.64
N TYR A 129 5.68 -2.28 1.13
CA TYR A 129 6.22 -3.60 1.42
C TYR A 129 5.52 -4.28 2.60
N TYR A 130 5.22 -3.52 3.66
CA TYR A 130 4.46 -4.04 4.79
C TYR A 130 3.07 -4.54 4.35
N LEU A 131 2.32 -3.74 3.58
CA LEU A 131 0.97 -4.13 3.14
C LEU A 131 0.95 -5.35 2.21
N GLN A 132 2.02 -5.59 1.47
CA GLN A 132 2.11 -6.71 0.53
C GLN A 132 2.59 -8.01 1.20
N TYR A 133 3.48 -7.92 2.19
CA TYR A 133 4.23 -9.09 2.68
C TYR A 133 4.12 -9.35 4.18
N ALA A 134 3.55 -8.44 4.97
CA ALA A 134 3.39 -8.68 6.41
C ALA A 134 2.35 -9.79 6.66
N ALA A 135 2.77 -10.83 7.38
CA ALA A 135 1.94 -11.95 7.80
C ALA A 135 1.46 -11.81 9.25
N ASN A 136 2.19 -11.05 10.09
CA ASN A 136 1.96 -10.83 11.52
C ASN A 136 1.83 -12.14 12.31
N VAL A 137 2.77 -13.08 12.11
CA VAL A 137 2.73 -14.39 12.78
C VAL A 137 3.27 -14.28 14.20
N PRO A 138 2.50 -14.65 15.24
CA PRO A 138 2.96 -14.59 16.63
C PRO A 138 4.15 -15.52 16.86
N GLY A 139 5.17 -15.02 17.55
CA GLY A 139 6.43 -15.73 17.82
C GLY A 139 7.48 -15.68 16.70
N GLN A 140 7.19 -15.04 15.56
CA GLN A 140 8.14 -14.82 14.46
C GLN A 140 8.36 -13.34 14.15
N GLU A 141 8.02 -12.45 15.07
CA GLU A 141 8.00 -11.00 14.86
C GLU A 141 9.37 -10.46 14.44
N LYS A 142 10.44 -10.97 15.06
CA LYS A 142 11.82 -10.57 14.72
C LYS A 142 12.20 -10.98 13.31
N LYS A 143 11.90 -12.22 12.94
CA LYS A 143 12.22 -12.76 11.62
C LYS A 143 11.45 -12.01 10.54
N GLU A 144 10.17 -11.75 10.77
CA GLU A 144 9.33 -10.99 9.87
C GLU A 144 9.81 -9.54 9.71
N LEU A 145 10.22 -8.91 10.80
CA LEU A 145 10.83 -7.57 10.78
C LEU A 145 12.11 -7.54 9.93
N ASP A 146 13.01 -8.50 10.13
CA ASP A 146 14.26 -8.61 9.37
C ASP A 146 13.99 -8.85 7.87
N GLU A 147 13.02 -9.71 7.54
CA GLU A 147 12.60 -9.97 6.16
C GLU A 147 11.99 -8.74 5.48
N LEU A 148 11.14 -7.98 6.19
CA LEU A 148 10.57 -6.74 5.67
C LEU A 148 11.63 -5.68 5.45
N ASN A 149 12.55 -5.51 6.41
CA ASN A 149 13.68 -4.59 6.30
C ASN A 149 14.57 -4.94 5.10
N GLU A 150 14.90 -6.22 4.92
CA GLU A 150 15.74 -6.67 3.81
C GLU A 150 15.10 -6.39 2.45
N ARG A 151 13.78 -6.59 2.32
CA ARG A 151 13.04 -6.27 1.07
C ARG A 151 13.11 -4.78 0.74
N VAL A 152 12.92 -3.92 1.74
CA VAL A 152 13.02 -2.45 1.55
C VAL A 152 14.44 -2.06 1.17
N LEU A 153 15.46 -2.59 1.87
CA LEU A 153 16.86 -2.29 1.59
C LEU A 153 17.28 -2.76 0.19
N ALA A 154 16.88 -3.96 -0.21
CA ALA A 154 17.20 -4.48 -1.55
C ALA A 154 16.65 -3.57 -2.64
N PHE A 155 15.37 -3.19 -2.53
CA PHE A 155 14.72 -2.29 -3.48
C PHE A 155 15.38 -0.90 -3.53
N CYS A 156 15.53 -0.25 -2.37
CA CYS A 156 16.09 1.10 -2.29
C CYS A 156 17.53 1.14 -2.82
N VAL A 157 18.36 0.16 -2.47
CA VAL A 157 19.76 0.14 -2.90
C VAL A 157 19.88 -0.01 -4.42
N ASP A 158 19.10 -0.90 -5.03
CA ASP A 158 19.18 -1.12 -6.47
C ASP A 158 18.66 0.09 -7.26
N ASP A 159 17.57 0.72 -6.80
CA ASP A 159 17.02 1.94 -7.40
C ASP A 159 18.02 3.12 -7.32
N ILE A 160 18.62 3.34 -6.15
CA ILE A 160 19.61 4.40 -5.94
C ILE A 160 20.85 4.20 -6.81
N LEU A 161 21.36 2.97 -6.93
CA LEU A 161 22.52 2.71 -7.80
C LEU A 161 22.20 3.01 -9.27
N GLY A 162 20.99 2.66 -9.72
CA GLY A 162 20.49 3.06 -11.04
C GLY A 162 20.46 4.58 -11.21
N ALA A 163 19.92 5.29 -10.23
CA ALA A 163 19.85 6.75 -10.23
C ALA A 163 21.24 7.42 -10.23
N ILE A 164 22.21 6.88 -9.49
CA ILE A 164 23.60 7.37 -9.48
C ILE A 164 24.22 7.23 -10.86
N ASN A 165 24.08 6.07 -11.51
CA ASN A 165 24.61 5.86 -12.85
C ASN A 165 23.99 6.83 -13.86
N MET A 166 22.68 7.05 -13.79
CA MET A 166 21.98 8.01 -14.62
C MET A 166 22.49 9.44 -14.36
N TYR A 167 22.66 9.82 -13.10
CA TYR A 167 23.19 11.14 -12.73
C TYR A 167 24.58 11.38 -13.31
N ILE A 168 25.50 10.41 -13.16
CA ILE A 168 26.86 10.51 -13.71
C ILE A 168 26.81 10.62 -15.23
N TYR A 169 26.02 9.78 -15.89
CA TYR A 169 25.84 9.81 -17.33
C TYR A 169 25.34 11.18 -17.82
N SER A 170 24.23 11.67 -17.26
CA SER A 170 23.65 12.97 -17.61
C SER A 170 24.59 14.14 -17.33
N ARG A 171 25.35 14.08 -16.23
CA ARG A 171 26.36 15.09 -15.91
C ARG A 171 27.46 15.12 -16.96
N ASN A 172 27.98 13.97 -17.36
CA ASN A 172 29.02 13.89 -18.40
C ASN A 172 28.51 14.43 -19.74
N GLN A 173 27.30 14.04 -20.15
CA GLN A 173 26.67 14.53 -21.39
C GLN A 173 26.43 16.05 -21.40
N THR A 174 26.24 16.67 -20.23
CA THR A 174 26.04 18.13 -20.14
C THR A 174 27.37 18.89 -20.20
N LEU A 175 28.45 18.29 -19.70
CA LEU A 175 29.77 18.91 -19.64
C LEU A 175 30.59 18.69 -20.91
N GLU A 176 30.38 17.57 -21.59
CA GLU A 176 31.12 17.16 -22.78
C GLU A 176 30.33 17.51 -24.04
N TYR A 177 31.00 18.11 -25.02
CA TYR A 177 30.41 18.24 -26.35
C TYR A 177 30.36 16.86 -27.00
N PRO A 178 29.25 16.51 -27.69
CA PRO A 178 29.20 15.27 -28.44
C PRO A 178 30.27 15.31 -29.54
N GLU A 179 30.91 14.17 -29.78
CA GLU A 179 31.82 14.02 -30.92
C GLU A 179 31.07 14.30 -32.21
N GLN A 180 31.76 14.96 -33.15
CA GLN A 180 31.18 15.25 -34.45
C GLN A 180 30.87 13.94 -35.17
N ILE A 181 29.67 13.84 -35.75
CA ILE A 181 29.28 12.68 -36.54
C ILE A 181 30.27 12.52 -37.71
N SER A 182 30.90 11.35 -37.80
CA SER A 182 31.82 11.05 -38.90
C SER A 182 31.10 11.12 -40.24
N ARG A 183 31.79 11.63 -41.27
CA ARG A 183 31.25 11.63 -42.63
C ARG A 183 30.98 10.18 -43.09
N PRO A 184 29.97 9.94 -43.94
CA PRO A 184 29.70 8.61 -44.45
C PRO A 184 30.91 8.09 -45.23
N VAL A 185 31.35 6.87 -44.90
CA VAL A 185 32.44 6.19 -45.60
C VAL A 185 31.85 5.47 -46.81
N ASN A 186 32.48 5.62 -47.97
CA ASN A 186 32.09 4.86 -49.16
C ASN A 186 32.47 3.38 -48.96
N PRO A 187 31.50 2.44 -48.92
CA PRO A 187 31.80 1.02 -48.76
C PRO A 187 32.27 0.36 -50.06
N HIS A 188 32.15 1.04 -51.21
CA HIS A 188 32.47 0.47 -52.51
C HIS A 188 33.98 0.55 -52.82
N ILE A 189 34.54 -0.52 -53.38
CA ILE A 189 35.93 -0.59 -53.85
C ILE A 189 36.23 0.30 -55.09
N ARG A 190 35.25 1.05 -55.59
CA ARG A 190 35.38 1.86 -56.80
C ARG A 190 35.98 3.20 -56.40
N GLY A 191 37.11 3.56 -56.99
CA GLY A 191 37.85 4.79 -56.68
C GLY A 191 38.99 4.62 -55.67
N THR A 192 39.09 3.47 -54.99
CA THR A 192 40.26 3.13 -54.15
C THR A 192 41.39 2.47 -54.94
N LYS A 193 41.04 1.74 -56.00
CA LYS A 193 42.00 1.21 -56.98
C LYS A 193 42.25 2.26 -58.07
N GLY A 194 43.12 3.23 -57.79
CA GLY A 194 43.71 4.07 -58.85
C GLY A 194 44.80 3.27 -59.55
N ALA A 195 44.69 3.06 -60.86
CA ALA A 195 45.87 2.65 -61.64
C ALA A 195 46.90 3.77 -61.57
N GLU A 196 48.17 3.45 -61.37
CA GLU A 196 49.23 4.45 -61.53
C GLU A 196 49.15 5.10 -62.92
N PHE A 197 49.41 6.40 -62.99
CA PHE A 197 49.51 7.07 -64.28
C PHE A 197 50.68 6.42 -65.04
N LYS A 198 50.37 5.65 -66.08
CA LYS A 198 51.41 5.20 -67.02
C LYS A 198 52.07 6.44 -67.60
N ALA A 199 53.36 6.60 -67.38
CA ALA A 199 54.15 7.61 -68.07
C ALA A 199 54.06 7.32 -69.57
N PHE A 200 53.69 8.33 -70.37
CA PHE A 200 53.51 8.22 -71.82
C PHE A 200 54.77 8.60 -72.61
N PHE A 201 55.94 8.59 -71.97
CA PHE A 201 57.23 8.94 -72.60
C PHE A 201 58.27 7.89 -72.25
#